data_AF-A0A9D6F4E0-F1
#
_entry.id   AF-A0A9D6F4E0-F1
#
_cell.length_a   1.000
_cell.length_b   1.000
_cell.length_c   1.000
_cell.angle_alpha   90.00
_cell.angle_beta   90.00
_cell.angle_gamma   90.00
#
_symmetry.space_group_name_H-M   'P 1'
#
loop_
_entity.id
_entity.type
_entity.pdbx_description
1 polymer ?
#
loop_
_entity_poly.entity_id
_entity_poly.type
_entity_poly.pdbx_seq_one_letter_code
_entity_poly.pdbx_strand_id
1 'polypeptide(L)'
;MAIYTPRGLKIRLPLNFAFALMARLYPRVSPFSVLKTTEGIELLPSLFTFVAAVTACAFKLDPLVCGGIILGAGVVGTLITLNGFFAIPGLVELSTLFSYLHGFGLYLGAMAIVAYFTVGVWGVVAVLAALFASFVVGQVLEFRSSKSTFDAAGIALTAAERNFINAYRLHATALGVTTDVTATDAELSESNWASVLEDLARNWPEVVRRFTPD
;
A
#
# COMPACT_ATOMS: atom_id res chain seq x y z
N MET A 1 16.71 11.78 -5.60
CA MET A 1 16.21 10.81 -6.60
C MET A 1 15.10 10.00 -5.94
N ALA A 2 13.93 9.86 -6.57
CA ALA A 2 12.86 9.00 -6.07
C ALA A 2 13.20 7.54 -6.35
N ILE A 3 12.71 6.61 -5.53
CA ILE A 3 12.82 5.17 -5.80
C ILE A 3 11.47 4.63 -6.28
N TYR A 4 11.49 3.49 -6.97
CA TYR A 4 10.26 2.82 -7.40
C TYR A 4 10.21 1.41 -6.83
N THR A 5 9.01 1.00 -6.47
CA THR A 5 8.67 -0.38 -6.12
C THR A 5 8.61 -1.27 -7.38
N PRO A 6 8.57 -2.62 -7.24
CA PRO A 6 8.57 -3.54 -8.37
C PRO A 6 7.52 -3.28 -9.47
N ARG A 7 6.33 -2.82 -9.08
CA ARG A 7 5.20 -2.47 -9.97
C ARG A 7 5.18 -1.00 -10.34
N GLY A 8 6.07 -0.18 -9.79
CA GLY A 8 6.25 1.21 -10.19
C GLY A 8 5.52 2.24 -9.33
N LEU A 9 5.08 1.88 -8.13
CA LEU A 9 4.69 2.90 -7.15
C LEU A 9 5.91 3.76 -6.84
N LYS A 10 5.79 5.07 -7.10
CA LYS A 10 6.85 6.06 -6.91
C LYS A 10 6.92 6.49 -5.45
N ILE A 11 8.08 6.32 -4.84
CA ILE A 11 8.37 6.77 -3.47
C ILE A 11 9.34 7.95 -3.56
N ARG A 12 8.92 9.12 -3.08
CA ARG A 12 9.67 10.38 -3.21
C ARG A 12 10.65 10.63 -2.05
N LEU A 13 10.97 9.60 -1.28
CA LEU A 13 12.02 9.67 -0.28
C LEU A 13 13.41 9.70 -0.95
N PRO A 14 14.40 10.38 -0.35
CA PRO A 14 15.78 10.31 -0.81
C PRO A 14 16.27 8.86 -0.84
N LEU A 15 17.00 8.51 -1.90
CA LEU A 15 17.52 7.15 -2.10
C LEU A 15 18.37 6.68 -0.91
N ASN A 16 19.31 7.50 -0.45
CA ASN A 16 20.15 7.21 0.71
C ASN A 16 19.32 6.93 1.98
N PHE A 17 18.26 7.73 2.23
CA PHE A 17 17.38 7.51 3.37
C PHE A 17 16.61 6.19 3.27
N ALA A 18 16.02 5.90 2.12
CA ALA A 18 15.24 4.68 1.94
C ALA A 18 16.11 3.41 2.03
N PHE A 19 17.29 3.43 1.42
CA PHE A 19 18.22 2.30 1.48
C PHE A 19 18.90 2.16 2.85
N ALA A 20 19.14 3.26 3.58
CA ALA A 20 19.59 3.19 4.97
C ALA A 20 18.58 2.46 5.87
N LEU A 21 17.28 2.75 5.72
CA LEU A 21 16.23 2.02 6.46
C LEU A 21 16.19 0.53 6.09
N MET A 22 16.28 0.20 4.79
CA MET A 22 16.32 -1.20 4.36
C MET A 22 17.59 -1.93 4.84
N ALA A 23 18.72 -1.23 4.94
CA ALA A 23 19.98 -1.78 5.44
C ALA A 23 19.90 -2.28 6.88
N ARG A 24 19.07 -1.64 7.73
CA ARG A 24 18.81 -2.12 9.10
C ARG A 24 18.15 -3.49 9.16
N LEU A 25 17.44 -3.88 8.11
CA LEU A 25 16.71 -5.15 8.01
C LEU A 25 17.51 -6.23 7.25
N TYR A 26 18.49 -5.80 6.47
CA TYR A 26 19.35 -6.65 5.66
C TYR A 26 20.37 -7.41 6.54
N PRO A 27 20.74 -8.66 6.23
CA PRO A 27 20.29 -9.51 5.12
C PRO A 27 19.01 -10.31 5.39
N ARG A 28 18.41 -10.17 6.59
CA ARG A 28 17.25 -10.99 6.99
C ARG A 28 16.00 -10.68 6.15
N VAL A 29 15.82 -9.43 5.76
CA VAL A 29 14.77 -9.00 4.83
C VAL A 29 15.42 -8.30 3.64
N SER A 30 15.14 -8.81 2.44
CA SER A 30 15.65 -8.20 1.21
C SER A 30 15.00 -6.83 0.94
N PRO A 31 15.70 -5.89 0.29
CA PRO A 31 15.11 -4.61 -0.13
C PRO A 31 13.88 -4.81 -1.03
N PHE A 32 13.91 -5.82 -1.90
CA PHE A 32 12.76 -6.19 -2.73
C PHE A 32 11.52 -6.54 -1.89
N SER A 33 11.69 -7.30 -0.81
CA SER A 33 10.59 -7.66 0.10
C SER A 33 9.96 -6.43 0.74
N VAL A 34 10.75 -5.44 1.18
CA VAL A 34 10.24 -4.19 1.76
C VAL A 34 9.43 -3.39 0.73
N LEU A 35 9.96 -3.25 -0.49
CA LEU A 35 9.27 -2.54 -1.57
C LEU A 35 7.99 -3.27 -2.01
N LYS A 36 7.99 -4.60 -2.05
CA LYS A 36 6.80 -5.41 -2.35
C LYS A 36 5.73 -5.30 -1.24
N THR A 37 6.17 -5.26 0.02
CA THR A 37 5.30 -5.04 1.17
C THR A 37 4.66 -3.66 1.10
N THR A 38 5.40 -2.64 0.65
CA THR A 38 4.89 -1.28 0.45
C THR A 38 3.70 -1.26 -0.51
N GLU A 39 3.79 -1.96 -1.64
CA GLU A 39 2.67 -2.10 -2.58
C GLU A 39 1.50 -2.89 -1.99
N GLY A 40 1.80 -3.93 -1.20
CA GLY A 40 0.77 -4.70 -0.49
C GLY A 40 -0.04 -3.79 0.44
N ILE A 41 0.63 -2.96 1.22
CA ILE A 41 -0.03 -2.00 2.12
C ILE A 41 -0.86 -0.99 1.32
N GLU A 42 -0.31 -0.43 0.24
CA GLU A 42 -1.01 0.52 -0.64
C GLU A 42 -2.36 -0.02 -1.14
N LEU A 43 -2.44 -1.33 -1.41
CA LEU A 43 -3.62 -1.97 -1.96
C LEU A 43 -4.66 -2.43 -0.94
N LEU A 44 -4.39 -2.28 0.36
CA LEU A 44 -5.31 -2.73 1.41
C LEU A 44 -6.72 -2.15 1.27
N PRO A 45 -6.94 -0.83 1.06
CA PRO A 45 -8.29 -0.30 0.90
C PRO A 45 -9.08 -0.99 -0.23
N SER A 46 -8.42 -1.28 -1.34
CA SER A 46 -9.02 -2.03 -2.46
C SER A 46 -9.33 -3.48 -2.10
N LEU A 47 -8.45 -4.15 -1.33
CA LEU A 47 -8.72 -5.50 -0.82
C LEU A 47 -9.96 -5.51 0.09
N PHE A 48 -10.06 -4.56 1.02
CA PHE A 48 -11.21 -4.46 1.94
C PHE A 48 -12.52 -4.22 1.19
N THR A 49 -12.54 -3.29 0.23
CA THR A 49 -13.73 -3.04 -0.58
C THR A 49 -14.12 -4.25 -1.44
N PHE A 50 -13.14 -4.98 -1.98
CA PHE A 50 -13.38 -6.22 -2.72
C PHE A 50 -14.02 -7.31 -1.84
N VAL A 51 -13.43 -7.61 -0.69
CA VAL A 51 -13.97 -8.61 0.24
C VAL A 51 -15.37 -8.23 0.71
N ALA A 52 -15.58 -6.95 1.03
CA ALA A 52 -16.88 -6.41 1.40
C ALA A 52 -17.92 -6.58 0.28
N ALA A 53 -17.57 -6.24 -0.95
CA ALA A 53 -18.47 -6.35 -2.10
C ALA A 53 -18.86 -7.81 -2.37
N VAL A 54 -17.88 -8.72 -2.39
CA VAL A 54 -18.13 -10.16 -2.58
C VAL A 54 -19.04 -10.69 -1.47
N THR A 55 -18.76 -10.35 -0.22
CA THR A 55 -19.55 -10.80 0.93
C THR A 55 -20.97 -10.28 0.86
N ALA A 56 -21.17 -8.97 0.68
CA ALA A 56 -22.48 -8.36 0.59
C ALA A 56 -23.31 -8.90 -0.59
N CYS A 57 -22.67 -9.13 -1.74
CA CYS A 57 -23.31 -9.74 -2.90
C CYS A 57 -23.68 -11.21 -2.65
N ALA A 58 -22.81 -11.99 -2.01
CA ALA A 58 -23.07 -13.40 -1.68
C ALA A 58 -24.30 -13.57 -0.75
N PHE A 59 -24.47 -12.64 0.21
CA PHE A 59 -25.65 -12.59 1.07
C PHE A 59 -26.87 -11.92 0.44
N LYS A 60 -26.77 -11.47 -0.81
CA LYS A 60 -27.85 -10.80 -1.56
C LYS A 60 -28.47 -9.63 -0.78
N LEU A 61 -27.61 -8.85 -0.12
CA LEU A 61 -28.06 -7.71 0.67
C LEU A 61 -28.71 -6.65 -0.24
N ASP A 62 -29.59 -5.85 0.36
CA ASP A 62 -30.18 -4.69 -0.29
C ASP A 62 -29.08 -3.78 -0.88
N PRO A 63 -29.26 -3.20 -2.08
CA PRO A 63 -28.24 -2.38 -2.74
C PRO A 63 -27.67 -1.26 -1.86
N LEU A 64 -28.50 -0.57 -1.05
CA LEU A 64 -28.02 0.50 -0.18
C LEU A 64 -27.15 -0.03 0.95
N VAL A 65 -27.54 -1.16 1.54
CA VAL A 65 -26.76 -1.83 2.59
C VAL A 65 -25.43 -2.32 2.03
N CYS A 66 -25.44 -2.92 0.83
CA CYS A 66 -24.25 -3.34 0.11
C CYS A 66 -23.28 -2.17 -0.10
N GLY A 67 -23.78 -1.04 -0.63
CA GLY A 67 -22.99 0.16 -0.85
C GLY A 67 -22.39 0.73 0.44
N GLY A 68 -23.18 0.76 1.53
CA GLY A 68 -22.71 1.22 2.84
C GLY A 68 -21.57 0.36 3.41
N ILE A 69 -21.68 -0.97 3.30
CA ILE A 69 -20.64 -1.90 3.77
C ILE A 69 -19.35 -1.73 2.96
N ILE A 70 -19.44 -1.61 1.64
CA ILE A 70 -18.29 -1.42 0.75
C ILE A 70 -17.58 -0.10 1.09
N LEU A 71 -18.32 1.00 1.17
CA LEU A 71 -17.78 2.31 1.54
C LEU A 71 -17.11 2.26 2.92
N GLY A 72 -17.79 1.68 3.91
CA GLY A 72 -17.26 1.52 5.26
C GLY A 72 -15.96 0.71 5.29
N ALA A 73 -15.90 -0.41 4.56
CA ALA A 73 -14.71 -1.25 4.48
C ALA A 73 -13.53 -0.52 3.84
N GLY A 74 -13.77 0.24 2.77
CA GLY A 74 -12.72 1.04 2.14
C GLY A 74 -12.19 2.16 3.04
N VAL A 75 -13.07 2.85 3.76
CA VAL A 75 -12.67 3.84 4.78
C VAL A 75 -11.84 3.19 5.89
N VAL A 76 -12.26 2.04 6.40
CA VAL A 76 -11.49 1.29 7.40
C VAL A 76 -10.12 0.90 6.86
N GLY A 77 -10.05 0.41 5.62
CA GLY A 77 -8.79 0.08 4.95
C GLY A 77 -7.86 1.30 4.84
N THR A 78 -8.38 2.46 4.43
CA THR A 78 -7.61 3.71 4.37
C THR A 78 -7.14 4.15 5.75
N LEU A 79 -7.97 4.02 6.79
CA LEU A 79 -7.55 4.36 8.15
C LEU A 79 -6.46 3.42 8.67
N ILE A 80 -6.53 2.12 8.34
CA ILE A 80 -5.49 1.15 8.68
C ILE A 80 -4.14 1.56 8.07
N THR A 81 -4.12 1.90 6.77
CA THR A 81 -2.88 2.30 6.10
C THR A 81 -2.35 3.64 6.61
N LEU A 82 -3.22 4.62 6.85
CA LEU A 82 -2.82 5.93 7.37
C LEU A 82 -2.21 5.85 8.77
N ASN A 83 -2.74 4.99 9.64
CA ASN A 83 -2.27 4.84 11.02
C ASN A 83 -1.19 3.75 11.19
N GLY A 84 -0.92 2.95 10.14
CA GLY A 84 0.04 1.84 10.21
C GLY A 84 -0.41 0.68 11.12
N PHE A 85 -1.72 0.49 11.29
CA PHE A 85 -2.27 -0.50 12.22
C PHE A 85 -2.49 -1.87 11.56
N PHE A 86 -1.42 -2.67 11.45
CA PHE A 86 -1.47 -4.01 10.85
C PHE A 86 -1.58 -5.13 11.90
N ALA A 87 -2.67 -5.13 12.67
CA ALA A 87 -2.87 -6.10 13.75
C ALA A 87 -3.24 -7.52 13.27
N ILE A 88 -3.73 -7.66 12.03
CA ILE A 88 -4.18 -8.95 11.48
C ILE A 88 -3.00 -9.63 10.77
N PRO A 89 -2.51 -10.78 11.26
CA PRO A 89 -1.44 -11.53 10.60
C PRO A 89 -1.86 -11.98 9.19
N GLY A 90 -0.94 -11.94 8.22
CA GLY A 90 -1.22 -12.38 6.85
C GLY A 90 -1.98 -11.38 5.98
N LEU A 91 -2.49 -10.27 6.55
CA LEU A 91 -3.30 -9.29 5.83
C LEU A 91 -2.53 -8.59 4.71
N VAL A 92 -1.26 -8.24 4.98
CA VAL A 92 -0.41 -7.56 3.99
C VAL A 92 0.00 -8.52 2.90
N GLU A 93 0.33 -9.76 3.24
CA GLU A 93 0.66 -10.83 2.29
C GLU A 93 -0.52 -11.13 1.36
N LEU A 94 -1.74 -11.19 1.92
CA LEU A 94 -2.97 -11.36 1.15
C LEU A 94 -3.18 -10.19 0.17
N SER A 95 -2.92 -8.96 0.61
CA SER A 95 -3.01 -7.77 -0.25
C SER A 95 -1.96 -7.79 -1.37
N THR A 96 -0.75 -8.26 -1.07
CA THR A 96 0.29 -8.48 -2.08
C THR A 96 -0.12 -9.53 -3.11
N LEU A 97 -0.84 -10.59 -2.72
CA LEU A 97 -1.40 -11.57 -3.66
C LEU A 97 -2.55 -10.96 -4.49
N PHE A 98 -3.44 -10.21 -3.85
CA PHE A 98 -4.55 -9.52 -4.52
C PHE A 98 -4.06 -8.52 -5.58
N SER A 99 -2.85 -7.99 -5.40
CA SER A 99 -2.18 -7.08 -6.31
C SER A 99 -2.13 -7.60 -7.76
N TYR A 100 -1.99 -8.91 -7.97
CA TYR A 100 -2.00 -9.53 -9.30
C TYR A 100 -3.37 -9.43 -10.00
N LEU A 101 -4.46 -9.44 -9.24
CA LEU A 101 -5.83 -9.30 -9.77
C LEU A 101 -6.20 -7.84 -10.05
N HIS A 102 -5.67 -6.90 -9.25
CA HIS A 102 -6.01 -5.48 -9.33
C HIS A 102 -5.48 -4.78 -10.60
N GLY A 103 -4.34 -5.23 -11.15
CA GLY A 103 -3.57 -4.50 -12.16
C GLY A 103 -4.21 -4.27 -13.54
N PHE A 104 -5.34 -4.91 -13.84
CA PHE A 104 -5.93 -4.91 -15.20
C PHE A 104 -7.37 -4.41 -15.26
N GLY A 105 -7.90 -3.82 -14.18
CA GLY A 105 -9.32 -3.45 -14.10
C GLY A 105 -10.28 -4.65 -14.10
N LEU A 106 -9.75 -5.88 -14.21
CA LEU A 106 -10.47 -7.15 -14.07
C LEU A 106 -11.26 -7.20 -12.76
N TYR A 107 -10.74 -6.56 -11.71
CA TYR A 107 -11.41 -6.48 -10.41
C TYR A 107 -12.78 -5.78 -10.50
N LEU A 108 -12.88 -4.65 -11.23
CA LEU A 108 -14.14 -3.92 -11.43
C LEU A 108 -15.13 -4.74 -12.24
N GLY A 109 -14.65 -5.34 -13.34
CA GLY A 109 -15.47 -6.20 -14.20
C GLY A 109 -16.02 -7.40 -13.45
N ALA A 110 -15.16 -8.10 -12.69
CA ALA A 110 -15.57 -9.24 -11.88
C ALA A 110 -16.61 -8.86 -10.82
N MET A 111 -16.43 -7.75 -10.10
CA MET A 111 -17.41 -7.28 -9.12
C MET A 111 -18.74 -6.89 -9.77
N ALA A 112 -18.72 -6.22 -10.91
CA ALA A 112 -19.94 -5.88 -11.64
C ALA A 112 -20.70 -7.14 -12.10
N ILE A 113 -19.99 -8.15 -12.61
CA ILE A 113 -20.59 -9.43 -13.00
C ILE A 113 -21.22 -10.12 -11.81
N VAL A 114 -20.49 -10.25 -10.69
CA VAL A 114 -21.00 -10.89 -9.47
C VAL A 114 -22.23 -10.14 -8.97
N ALA A 115 -22.16 -8.81 -8.84
CA ALA A 115 -23.28 -8.00 -8.37
C ALA A 115 -24.52 -8.10 -9.27
N TYR A 116 -24.34 -8.18 -10.59
CA TYR A 116 -25.43 -8.34 -11.54
C TYR A 116 -26.16 -9.67 -11.32
N PHE A 117 -25.42 -10.78 -11.19
CA PHE A 117 -26.02 -12.10 -11.02
C PHE A 117 -26.60 -12.34 -9.62
N THR A 118 -26.13 -11.64 -8.59
CA THR A 118 -26.60 -11.85 -7.21
C THR A 118 -27.68 -10.87 -6.76
N VAL A 119 -27.53 -9.57 -7.08
CA VAL A 119 -28.38 -8.47 -6.58
C VAL A 119 -29.10 -7.74 -7.73
N GLY A 120 -28.68 -7.97 -8.98
CA GLY A 120 -29.28 -7.33 -10.16
C GLY A 120 -28.63 -6.00 -10.52
N VAL A 121 -29.22 -5.29 -11.48
CA VAL A 121 -28.62 -4.07 -12.06
C VAL A 121 -28.40 -2.96 -11.03
N TRP A 122 -29.30 -2.82 -10.05
CA TRP A 122 -29.17 -1.85 -8.97
C TRP A 122 -28.06 -2.22 -7.99
N GLY A 123 -27.77 -3.52 -7.82
CA GLY A 123 -26.60 -3.99 -7.09
C GLY A 123 -25.30 -3.56 -7.77
N VAL A 124 -25.22 -3.68 -9.10
CA VAL A 124 -24.06 -3.20 -9.87
C VAL A 124 -23.84 -1.71 -9.67
N VAL A 125 -24.91 -0.91 -9.82
CA VAL A 125 -24.83 0.55 -9.62
C VAL A 125 -24.37 0.88 -8.21
N ALA A 126 -24.94 0.24 -7.18
CA ALA A 126 -24.55 0.48 -5.80
C ALA A 126 -23.10 0.11 -5.50
N VAL A 127 -22.61 -1.04 -6.00
CA VAL A 127 -21.21 -1.47 -5.85
C VAL A 127 -20.27 -0.47 -6.50
N LEU A 128 -20.50 -0.10 -7.77
CA LEU A 128 -19.64 0.84 -8.49
C LEU A 128 -19.65 2.24 -7.87
N ALA A 129 -20.83 2.73 -7.48
CA ALA A 129 -20.97 4.01 -6.79
C ALA A 129 -20.25 4.01 -5.44
N ALA A 130 -20.36 2.93 -4.66
CA ALA A 130 -19.68 2.80 -3.38
C ALA A 130 -18.16 2.70 -3.52
N LEU A 131 -17.65 1.99 -4.52
CA LEU A 131 -16.21 1.94 -4.82
C LEU A 131 -15.67 3.33 -5.19
N PHE A 132 -16.39 4.05 -6.04
CA PHE A 132 -16.02 5.42 -6.41
C PHE A 132 -16.08 6.37 -5.21
N ALA A 133 -17.15 6.30 -4.41
CA ALA A 133 -17.27 7.09 -3.20
C ALA A 133 -16.15 6.76 -2.20
N SER A 134 -15.79 5.49 -2.04
CA SER A 134 -14.68 5.06 -1.20
C SER A 134 -13.35 5.61 -1.68
N PHE A 135 -13.10 5.62 -3.00
CA PHE A 135 -11.91 6.23 -3.57
C PHE A 135 -11.85 7.73 -3.25
N VAL A 136 -12.94 8.46 -3.46
CA VAL A 136 -13.00 9.91 -3.18
C VAL A 136 -12.77 10.19 -1.69
N VAL A 137 -13.43 9.46 -0.79
CA VAL A 137 -13.22 9.61 0.65
C VAL A 137 -11.79 9.29 1.04
N GLY A 138 -11.21 8.23 0.47
CA GLY A 138 -9.81 7.85 0.67
C GLY A 138 -8.85 8.98 0.29
N GLN A 139 -9.04 9.58 -0.89
CA GLN A 139 -8.25 10.72 -1.36
C GLN A 139 -8.37 11.95 -0.43
N VAL A 140 -9.57 12.23 0.09
CA VAL A 140 -9.78 13.31 1.06
C VAL A 140 -9.03 13.04 2.37
N LEU A 141 -9.11 11.80 2.89
CA LEU A 141 -8.41 11.41 4.11
C LEU A 141 -6.89 11.50 3.94
N GLU A 142 -6.38 10.99 2.82
CA GLU A 142 -4.96 11.08 2.46
C GLU A 142 -4.51 12.54 2.36
N PHE A 143 -5.25 13.38 1.65
CA PHE A 143 -4.95 14.81 1.52
C PHE A 143 -4.93 15.52 2.88
N ARG A 144 -5.94 15.29 3.72
CA ARG A 144 -6.00 15.87 5.07
C ARG A 144 -4.81 15.45 5.92
N SER A 145 -4.44 14.17 5.87
CA SER A 145 -3.32 13.66 6.64
C SER A 145 -1.99 14.18 6.09
N SER A 146 -1.79 14.22 4.78
CA SER A 146 -0.59 14.82 4.14
C SER A 146 -0.44 16.30 4.50
N LYS A 147 -1.54 17.05 4.48
CA LYS A 147 -1.58 18.47 4.90
C LYS A 147 -1.21 18.60 6.38
N SER A 148 -1.79 17.77 7.25
CA SER A 148 -1.47 17.79 8.67
C SER A 148 0.01 17.52 8.94
N THR A 149 0.64 16.59 8.22
CA THR A 149 2.08 16.32 8.36
C THR A 149 2.92 17.49 7.83
N PHE A 150 2.50 18.11 6.73
CA PHE A 150 3.17 19.30 6.21
C PHE A 150 3.10 20.48 7.18
N ASP A 151 1.93 20.73 7.77
CA ASP A 151 1.74 21.81 8.74
C ASP A 151 2.56 21.58 10.02
N ALA A 152 2.78 20.32 10.43
CA ALA A 152 3.52 19.97 11.63
C ALA A 152 5.05 19.89 11.43
N ALA A 153 5.52 19.40 10.28
CA ALA A 153 6.92 19.05 10.05
C ALA A 153 7.53 19.66 8.78
N GLY A 154 6.75 20.41 7.98
CA GLY A 154 7.18 21.00 6.71
C GLY A 154 7.34 19.99 5.56
N ILE A 155 6.98 18.72 5.78
CA ILE A 155 7.15 17.64 4.80
C ILE A 155 5.78 17.03 4.49
N ALA A 156 5.40 17.05 3.20
CA ALA A 156 4.19 16.38 2.73
C ALA A 156 4.50 14.92 2.40
N LEU A 157 4.09 14.00 3.27
CA LEU A 157 4.18 12.56 3.02
C LEU A 157 2.92 12.08 2.30
N THR A 158 3.07 11.52 1.10
CA THR A 158 1.97 10.87 0.37
C THR A 158 1.68 9.48 0.93
N ALA A 159 0.67 8.80 0.38
CA ALA A 159 0.37 7.41 0.74
C ALA A 159 1.58 6.49 0.51
N ALA A 160 2.27 6.63 -0.61
CA ALA A 160 3.41 5.80 -0.97
C ALA A 160 4.57 5.89 0.04
N GLU A 161 4.95 7.10 0.48
CA GLU A 161 6.02 7.25 1.48
C GLU A 161 5.61 6.72 2.86
N ARG A 162 4.35 6.93 3.26
CA ARG A 162 3.82 6.36 4.51
C ARG A 162 3.81 4.84 4.46
N ASN A 163 3.36 4.26 3.36
CA ASN A 163 3.29 2.82 3.19
C ASN A 163 4.69 2.19 3.12
N PHE A 164 5.69 2.90 2.61
CA PHE A 164 7.09 2.48 2.71
C PHE A 164 7.58 2.47 4.16
N ILE A 165 7.33 3.53 4.92
CA ILE A 165 7.68 3.61 6.35
C ILE A 165 6.97 2.50 7.15
N ASN A 166 5.69 2.27 6.86
CA ASN A 166 4.91 1.22 7.47
C ASN A 166 5.45 -0.18 7.14
N ALA A 167 5.85 -0.42 5.89
CA ALA A 167 6.50 -1.66 5.48
C ALA A 167 7.81 -1.87 6.24
N TYR A 168 8.66 -0.84 6.36
CA TYR A 168 9.86 -0.89 7.19
C TYR A 168 9.53 -1.27 8.64
N ARG A 169 8.57 -0.57 9.27
CA ARG A 169 8.18 -0.82 10.67
C ARG A 169 7.63 -2.22 10.89
N LEU A 170 6.87 -2.75 9.94
CA LEU A 170 6.33 -4.11 9.99
C LEU A 170 7.47 -5.14 10.06
N HIS A 171 8.44 -5.02 9.14
CA HIS A 171 9.62 -5.91 9.11
C HIS A 171 10.54 -5.69 10.32
N ALA A 172 10.75 -4.44 10.73
CA ALA A 172 11.54 -4.10 11.91
C ALA A 172 10.97 -4.73 13.18
N THR A 173 9.65 -4.63 13.37
CA THR A 173 8.93 -5.25 14.49
C THR A 173 9.07 -6.77 14.48
N ALA A 174 8.90 -7.40 13.31
CA ALA A 174 9.05 -8.85 13.17
C ALA A 174 10.47 -9.35 13.48
N LEU A 175 11.49 -8.53 13.20
CA LEU A 175 12.88 -8.84 13.51
C LEU A 175 13.33 -8.44 14.93
N GLY A 176 12.49 -7.72 15.68
CA GLY A 176 12.84 -7.16 17.00
C GLY A 176 13.89 -6.05 16.93
N VAL A 177 13.96 -5.30 15.82
CA VAL A 177 14.86 -4.15 15.65
C VAL A 177 14.10 -2.83 15.74
N THR A 178 14.82 -1.71 15.75
CA THR A 178 14.21 -0.38 15.93
C THR A 178 13.19 -0.03 14.84
N THR A 179 12.01 0.40 15.25
CA THR A 179 10.97 0.96 14.36
C THR A 179 11.11 2.46 14.15
N ASP A 180 12.12 3.08 14.79
CA ASP A 180 12.45 4.48 14.57
C ASP A 180 12.88 4.69 13.12
N VAL A 181 12.40 5.78 12.53
CA VAL A 181 12.65 6.16 11.14
C VAL A 181 13.71 7.26 11.04
N THR A 182 14.18 7.80 12.16
CA THR A 182 15.32 8.71 12.13
C THR A 182 16.56 7.94 11.66
N ALA A 183 17.30 8.51 10.72
CA ALA A 183 18.55 7.96 10.21
C ALA A 183 19.69 8.88 10.63
N THR A 184 20.74 8.31 11.18
CA THR A 184 21.96 9.05 11.55
C THR A 184 22.78 9.38 10.30
N ASP A 185 23.63 10.41 10.38
CA ASP A 185 24.54 10.76 9.27
C ASP A 185 25.44 9.60 8.86
N ALA A 186 25.83 8.75 9.82
CA ALA A 186 26.55 7.52 9.56
C ALA A 186 25.72 6.58 8.67
N GLU A 187 24.47 6.30 9.03
CA GLU A 187 23.59 5.42 8.25
C GLU A 187 23.26 5.97 6.86
N LEU A 188 23.26 7.30 6.68
CA LEU A 188 23.07 7.94 5.39
C LEU A 188 24.30 7.83 4.48
N SER A 189 25.47 7.47 5.02
CA SER A 189 26.69 7.24 4.25
C SER A 189 26.56 6.04 3.31
N GLU A 190 26.97 6.21 2.07
CA GLU A 190 26.84 5.21 1.00
C GLU A 190 27.47 3.86 1.35
N SER A 191 28.58 3.85 2.08
CA SER A 191 29.24 2.62 2.52
C SER A 191 28.34 1.69 3.36
N ASN A 192 27.32 2.23 4.03
CA ASN A 192 26.44 1.49 4.92
C ASN A 192 25.19 0.92 4.22
N TRP A 193 24.85 1.40 3.02
CA TRP A 193 23.66 0.94 2.31
C TRP A 193 23.91 0.55 0.84
N ALA A 194 25.08 0.82 0.27
CA ALA A 194 25.41 0.48 -1.12
C ALA A 194 25.27 -1.01 -1.41
N SER A 195 25.72 -1.88 -0.50
CA SER A 195 25.60 -3.34 -0.66
C SER A 195 24.15 -3.81 -0.79
N VAL A 196 23.21 -3.10 -0.19
CA VAL A 196 21.76 -3.38 -0.28
C VAL A 196 21.23 -2.96 -1.65
N LEU A 197 21.69 -1.82 -2.17
CA LEU A 197 21.35 -1.39 -3.54
C LEU A 197 21.95 -2.33 -4.58
N GLU A 198 23.19 -2.76 -4.40
CA GLU A 198 23.86 -3.73 -5.28
C GLU A 198 23.14 -5.08 -5.30
N ASP A 199 22.71 -5.59 -4.14
CA ASP A 199 21.93 -6.83 -4.07
C ASP A 199 20.60 -6.69 -4.82
N LEU A 200 19.91 -5.55 -4.67
CA LEU A 200 18.68 -5.27 -5.42
C LEU A 200 18.96 -5.19 -6.93
N ALA A 201 20.02 -4.50 -7.34
CA ALA A 201 20.39 -4.35 -8.75
C ALA A 201 20.78 -5.68 -9.41
N ARG A 202 21.43 -6.56 -8.64
CA ARG A 202 21.85 -7.89 -9.12
C ARG A 202 20.67 -8.84 -9.28
N ASN A 203 19.76 -8.87 -8.31
CA ASN A 203 18.66 -9.83 -8.28
C ASN A 203 17.42 -9.35 -9.04
N TRP A 204 17.21 -8.03 -9.12
CA TRP A 204 16.01 -7.40 -9.69
C TRP A 204 16.36 -6.13 -10.50
N PRO A 205 17.17 -6.26 -11.58
CA PRO A 205 17.68 -5.12 -12.34
C PRO A 205 16.56 -4.26 -12.95
N GLU A 206 15.42 -4.85 -13.30
CA GLU A 206 14.26 -4.14 -13.84
C GLU A 206 13.60 -3.19 -12.84
N VAL A 207 13.79 -3.40 -11.54
CA VAL A 207 13.31 -2.49 -10.49
C VAL A 207 14.22 -1.27 -10.42
N VAL A 208 15.54 -1.48 -10.38
CA VAL A 208 16.55 -0.41 -10.27
C VAL A 208 16.54 0.50 -11.50
N ARG A 209 16.41 -0.08 -12.71
CA ARG A 209 16.28 0.68 -13.98
C ARG A 209 15.15 1.72 -13.98
N ARG A 210 14.17 1.61 -13.09
CA ARG A 210 13.07 2.60 -13.00
C ARG A 210 13.50 3.92 -12.35
N PHE A 211 14.57 3.92 -11.55
CA PHE A 211 15.05 5.12 -10.86
C PHE A 211 16.51 5.47 -11.12
N THR A 212 17.34 4.58 -11.66
CA THR A 212 18.66 4.94 -12.19
C THR A 212 18.52 5.36 -13.65
N PRO A 213 18.86 6.60 -14.04
CA PRO A 213 19.04 6.93 -15.45
C PRO A 213 20.17 6.07 -16.03
N ASP A 214 20.02 5.63 -17.27
CA ASP A 214 21.10 5.02 -18.06
C ASP A 214 22.30 5.97 -18.22
#